data_AF-A0A2R6CIG8-F1
#
_entry.id   AF-A0A2R6CIG8-F1
#
_cell.length_a   1.000
_cell.length_b   1.000
_cell.length_c   1.000
_cell.angle_alpha   90.00
_cell.angle_beta   90.00
_cell.angle_gamma   90.00
#
_symmetry.space_group_name_H-M   'P 1'
#
loop_
_entity.id
_entity.type
_entity.pdbx_description
1 polymer ?
#
loop_
_entity_poly.entity_id
_entity_poly.type
_entity_poly.pdbx_seq_one_letter_code
_entity_poly.pdbx_strand_id
1 'polypeptide(L)'
;MTVISTADEGKFLMDIKGEQIGVVTEVDPDEQVAYVEPDPGVAEAVMQGFGFGDANADDIAVSAEVVATVTDSELRVAKDL
;
A
#
# COMPACT_ATOMS: atom_id res chain seq x y z
N MET A 1 -1.98 4.19 -16.60
CA MET A 1 -3.10 4.26 -15.66
C MET A 1 -3.25 2.85 -15.14
N THR A 2 -2.77 2.62 -13.93
CA THR A 2 -2.82 1.31 -13.30
C THR A 2 -4.16 1.20 -12.61
N VAL A 3 -4.90 0.14 -12.89
CA VAL A 3 -6.18 -0.13 -12.23
C VAL A 3 -5.92 -1.15 -11.12
N ILE A 4 -6.29 -0.80 -9.89
CA ILE A 4 -6.26 -1.76 -8.78
C ILE A 4 -7.66 -2.34 -8.65
N SER A 5 -7.73 -3.66 -8.47
CA SER A 5 -8.99 -4.39 -8.34
C SER A 5 -8.90 -5.32 -7.12
N THR A 6 -10.01 -5.94 -6.73
CA THR A 6 -10.04 -7.03 -5.75
C THR A 6 -9.11 -8.20 -6.10
N ALA A 7 -8.71 -8.34 -7.37
CA ALA A 7 -7.67 -9.29 -7.79
C ALA A 7 -6.26 -8.97 -7.21
N ASP A 8 -6.06 -7.78 -6.67
CA ASP A 8 -4.84 -7.33 -6.03
C ASP A 8 -4.84 -7.56 -4.51
N GLU A 9 -5.95 -8.04 -3.94
CA GLU A 9 -6.05 -8.45 -2.54
C GLU A 9 -5.10 -9.64 -2.25
N GLY A 10 -4.39 -9.58 -1.13
CA GLY A 10 -3.39 -10.56 -0.71
C GLY A 10 -2.01 -10.41 -1.36
N LYS A 11 -1.80 -9.40 -2.22
CA LYS A 11 -0.48 -9.10 -2.78
C LYS A 11 0.38 -8.31 -1.79
N PHE A 12 1.69 -8.36 -1.99
CA PHE A 12 2.63 -7.61 -1.18
C PHE A 12 2.74 -6.16 -1.68
N LEU A 13 2.57 -5.19 -0.78
CA LEU A 13 2.89 -3.80 -1.07
C LEU A 13 4.38 -3.58 -0.83
N MET A 14 5.05 -3.06 -1.83
CA MET A 14 6.46 -2.71 -1.80
C MET A 14 6.67 -1.23 -2.14
N ASP A 15 7.72 -0.67 -1.57
CA ASP A 15 8.21 0.66 -1.88
C ASP A 15 9.03 0.69 -3.20
N ILE A 16 9.29 1.90 -3.72
CA ILE A 16 10.24 2.12 -4.82
C ILE A 16 11.66 1.60 -4.53
N LYS A 17 12.09 1.59 -3.25
CA LYS A 17 13.35 0.97 -2.81
C LYS A 17 13.32 -0.56 -2.82
N GLY A 18 12.15 -1.18 -2.99
CA GLY A 18 11.97 -2.63 -2.87
C GLY A 18 11.82 -3.12 -1.43
N GLU A 19 11.46 -2.22 -0.51
CA GLU A 19 11.13 -2.59 0.87
C GLU A 19 9.66 -3.04 0.95
N GLN A 20 9.40 -4.18 1.57
CA GLN A 20 8.04 -4.66 1.80
C GLN A 20 7.40 -3.83 2.89
N ILE A 21 6.36 -3.09 2.55
CA ILE A 21 5.58 -2.28 3.50
C ILE A 21 4.57 -3.14 4.24
N GLY A 22 3.92 -4.08 3.54
CA GLY A 22 2.86 -4.90 4.10
C GLY A 22 2.15 -5.76 3.07
N VAL A 23 0.96 -6.23 3.43
CA VAL A 23 0.09 -7.06 2.58
C VAL A 23 -1.24 -6.37 2.34
N VAL A 24 -1.74 -6.39 1.10
CA VAL A 24 -3.06 -5.87 0.78
C VAL A 24 -4.12 -6.76 1.44
N THR A 25 -4.90 -6.20 2.36
CA THR A 25 -5.99 -6.87 3.04
C THR A 25 -7.31 -6.70 2.31
N GLU A 26 -7.53 -5.53 1.71
CA GLU A 26 -8.77 -5.17 1.02
C GLU A 26 -8.49 -4.18 -0.14
N VAL A 27 -9.31 -4.19 -1.17
CA VAL A 27 -9.25 -3.20 -2.26
C VAL A 27 -10.63 -2.68 -2.60
N ASP A 28 -10.75 -1.35 -2.62
CA ASP A 28 -11.90 -0.63 -3.14
C ASP A 28 -11.72 -0.31 -4.63
N PRO A 29 -12.40 -1.04 -5.54
CA PRO A 29 -12.31 -0.76 -6.97
C PRO A 29 -13.06 0.52 -7.37
N ASP A 30 -14.06 0.96 -6.60
CA ASP A 30 -14.79 2.20 -6.85
C ASP A 30 -13.94 3.44 -6.58
N GLU A 31 -13.23 3.45 -5.45
CA GLU A 31 -12.30 4.54 -5.08
C GLU A 31 -10.88 4.33 -5.63
N GLN A 32 -10.59 3.15 -6.19
CA GLN A 32 -9.26 2.74 -6.63
C GLN A 32 -8.23 2.85 -5.48
N VAL A 33 -8.59 2.34 -4.29
CA VAL A 33 -7.76 2.36 -3.08
C VAL A 33 -7.53 0.94 -2.59
N ALA A 34 -6.28 0.61 -2.27
CA ALA A 34 -5.90 -0.64 -1.63
C ALA A 34 -5.60 -0.39 -0.15
N TYR A 35 -6.19 -1.17 0.73
CA TYR A 35 -5.92 -1.20 2.15
C TYR A 35 -4.84 -2.25 2.41
N VAL A 36 -3.79 -1.83 3.10
CA VAL A 36 -2.60 -2.64 3.32
C VAL A 36 -2.33 -2.71 4.81
N GLU A 37 -2.34 -3.92 5.36
CA GLU A 37 -1.86 -4.16 6.72
C GLU A 37 -0.33 -4.09 6.70
N PRO A 38 0.28 -3.06 7.31
CA PRO A 38 1.71 -2.88 7.30
C PRO A 38 2.38 -3.81 8.31
N ASP A 39 3.57 -4.29 7.96
CA ASP A 39 4.39 -4.99 8.93
C ASP A 39 4.75 -4.04 10.09
N PRO A 40 4.76 -4.50 11.35
CA PRO A 40 4.96 -3.63 12.51
C PRO A 40 6.29 -2.84 12.45
N GLY A 41 7.30 -3.36 11.77
CA GLY A 41 8.58 -2.67 11.58
C GLY A 41 8.57 -1.55 10.53
N VAL A 42 7.62 -1.54 9.60
CA VAL A 42 7.55 -0.59 8.47
C VAL A 42 6.41 0.41 8.65
N ALA A 43 5.34 0.00 9.31
CA ALA A 43 4.26 0.87 9.76
C ALA A 43 4.81 2.11 10.50
N GLU A 44 5.76 1.92 11.41
CA GLU A 44 6.38 3.03 12.16
C GLU A 44 7.15 4.01 11.27
N ALA A 45 7.86 3.52 10.24
CA ALA A 45 8.62 4.36 9.31
C ALA A 45 7.69 5.17 8.39
N VAL A 46 6.66 4.51 7.85
CA VAL A 46 5.64 5.14 7.00
C VAL A 46 4.80 6.14 7.78
N MET A 47 4.38 5.82 9.00
CA MET A 47 3.64 6.74 9.88
C MET A 47 4.43 8.02 10.14
N GLN A 48 5.75 7.90 10.35
CA GLN A 48 6.62 9.07 10.53
C GLN A 48 6.86 9.85 9.22
N GLY A 49 7.00 9.16 8.08
CA GLY A 49 7.28 9.78 6.79
C GLY A 49 6.08 10.49 6.15
N PHE A 50 4.87 9.95 6.33
CA PHE A 50 3.64 10.51 5.75
C PHE A 50 2.86 11.41 6.69
N GLY A 51 3.15 11.41 8.00
CA GLY A 51 2.37 12.17 8.97
C GLY A 51 0.90 11.72 9.03
N PHE A 52 0.62 10.45 8.70
CA PHE A 52 -0.68 9.83 8.93
C PHE A 52 -0.91 9.84 10.44
N GLY A 53 -1.68 10.84 10.87
CA GLY A 53 -2.14 10.96 12.24
C GLY A 53 -3.04 9.78 12.59
N ASP A 54 -2.86 9.31 13.83
CA ASP A 54 -3.52 8.18 14.47
C ASP A 54 -3.02 6.78 14.06
N ALA A 55 -2.12 6.27 14.91
CA ALA A 55 -1.63 4.89 14.99
C ALA A 55 -2.72 3.85 15.36
N ASN A 56 -3.99 4.14 15.08
CA ASN A 56 -5.14 3.28 15.33
C ASN A 56 -5.80 2.77 14.04
N ALA A 57 -5.34 3.21 12.87
CA ALA A 57 -5.69 2.58 11.60
C ALA A 57 -4.70 1.44 11.35
N ASP A 58 -5.12 0.21 11.64
CA ASP A 58 -4.35 -1.02 11.35
C ASP A 58 -4.00 -1.13 9.86
N ASP A 59 -4.77 -0.49 8.97
CA ASP A 59 -4.56 -0.54 7.51
C ASP A 59 -4.12 0.81 6.91
N ILE A 60 -3.16 0.76 5.99
CA ILE A 60 -2.70 1.88 5.15
C ILE A 60 -3.53 1.93 3.86
N ALA A 61 -4.22 3.03 3.63
CA ALA A 61 -4.92 3.30 2.38
C ALA A 61 -3.95 3.80 1.30
N VAL A 62 -3.81 3.03 0.22
CA VAL A 62 -2.92 3.29 -0.92
C VAL A 62 -3.75 3.48 -2.19
N SER A 63 -3.84 4.70 -2.70
CA SER A 63 -4.55 5.01 -3.95
C SER A 63 -3.78 4.51 -5.18
N ALA A 64 -4.51 4.08 -6.22
CA ALA A 64 -3.94 3.69 -7.52
C ALA A 64 -3.10 4.78 -8.18
N GLU A 65 -3.36 6.04 -7.86
CA GLU A 65 -2.61 7.18 -8.36
C GLU A 65 -1.17 7.22 -7.83
N VAL A 66 -0.93 6.70 -6.61
CA VAL A 66 0.42 6.60 -6.03
C VAL A 66 1.10 5.28 -6.38
N VAL A 67 0.38 4.31 -6.95
CA VAL A 67 0.95 3.02 -7.38
C VAL A 67 1.63 3.19 -8.74
N ALA A 68 2.97 3.09 -8.75
CA ALA A 68 3.77 3.14 -9.97
C ALA A 68 3.55 1.90 -10.84
N THR A 69 3.50 0.72 -10.22
CA THR A 69 3.50 -0.55 -10.95
C THR A 69 2.75 -1.60 -10.15
N VAL A 70 1.81 -2.27 -10.79
CA VAL A 70 1.17 -3.48 -10.27
C VAL A 70 1.72 -4.66 -11.05
N THR A 71 2.22 -5.65 -10.33
CA THR A 71 2.62 -6.94 -10.91
C THR A 71 1.64 -8.02 -10.47
N ASP A 72 1.85 -9.25 -10.95
CA ASP A 72 1.02 -10.40 -10.60
C ASP A 72 1.12 -10.76 -9.10
N SER A 73 2.22 -10.40 -8.43
CA SER A 73 2.50 -10.82 -7.03
C SER A 73 2.76 -9.66 -6.06
N GLU A 74 3.15 -8.49 -6.56
CA GLU A 74 3.52 -7.32 -5.76
C GLU A 74 3.02 -6.01 -6.38
N LEU A 75 2.63 -5.06 -5.52
CA LEU A 75 2.34 -3.68 -5.90
C LEU A 75 3.50 -2.79 -5.47
N ARG A 76 3.93 -1.88 -6.34
CA ARG A 76 4.96 -0.88 -6.05
C ARG A 76 4.41 0.52 -6.09
N VAL A 77 4.63 1.28 -5.03
CA VAL A 77 4.32 2.71 -4.99
C VAL A 77 5.42 3.55 -5.65
N ALA A 78 5.02 4.66 -6.27
CA ALA A 78 5.89 5.60 -6.98
C ALA A 78 6.63 6.56 -6.05
N LYS A 79 6.35 6.48 -4.75
CA LYS A 79 6.83 7.42 -3.75
C LYS A 79 7.69 6.66 -2.75
N ASP A 80 8.85 7.24 -2.47
CA ASP A 80 9.75 6.81 -1.41
C ASP A 80 9.03 6.94 -0.06
N LEU A 81 8.72 5.79 0.54
CA LEU A 81 8.21 5.65 1.90
C LEU A 81 9.36 5.59 2.92
#